data_AF-A0AAF0TX77-F1
#
_entry.id   AF-A0AAF0TX77-F1
#
_cell.length_a   1.000
_cell.length_b   1.000
_cell.length_c   1.000
_cell.angle_alpha   90.00
_cell.angle_beta   90.00
_cell.angle_gamma   90.00
#
_symmetry.space_group_name_H-M   'P 1'
#
loop_
_entity.id
_entity.type
_entity.pdbx_description
1 polymer ?
#
loop_
_entity_poly.entity_id
_entity_poly.type
_entity_poly.pdbx_seq_one_letter_code
_entity_poly.pdbx_strand_id
1 'polypeptide(L)'
;MEMVDPLFQRVLVKECRNQKIPVIFDEVFTGFWRLGAESATEFIRCKPDIACFAKLMTGGIVPLAVTLASEAVFEAFVGDSKLQALLHGHSYTAHAVGCTAAVKSIKWFKDSKTNHNLISEAMLLRELWDLDMVRQISLLPAVHRVVVLGTLCALELQAEGSNAGYASLYARSLLQKLREDGIYMRPLGNVIYLMCGPCTSPQSCSNLLNKVYSRLEEL
;
A
#
# COMPACT_ATOMS: atom_id res chain seq x y z
N MET A 1 4.23 -12.33 1.09
CA MET A 1 4.12 -10.86 1.32
C MET A 1 4.53 -10.55 2.75
N GLU A 2 5.82 -10.42 2.98
CA GLU A 2 6.37 -10.06 4.29
C GLU A 2 6.30 -8.54 4.49
N MET A 3 5.96 -8.11 5.70
CA MET A 3 6.19 -6.73 6.11
C MET A 3 7.60 -6.64 6.66
N VAL A 4 8.42 -5.81 6.03
CA VAL A 4 9.79 -5.56 6.49
C VAL A 4 9.73 -4.76 7.78
N ASP A 5 10.55 -5.14 8.76
CA ASP A 5 10.68 -4.42 10.02
C ASP A 5 11.07 -2.94 9.75
N PRO A 6 10.28 -1.95 10.21
CA PRO A 6 10.59 -0.54 10.03
C PRO A 6 11.92 -0.14 10.67
N LEU A 7 12.40 -0.84 11.70
CA LEU A 7 13.71 -0.60 12.29
C LEU A 7 14.83 -0.94 11.32
N PHE A 8 14.75 -2.11 10.66
CA PHE A 8 15.71 -2.51 9.63
C PHE A 8 15.80 -1.45 8.52
N GLN A 9 14.66 -1.00 8.01
CA GLN A 9 14.60 0.03 6.96
C GLN A 9 15.22 1.35 7.43
N ARG A 10 14.91 1.80 8.66
CA ARG A 10 15.46 3.04 9.21
C ARG A 10 16.98 2.99 9.37
N VAL A 11 17.50 1.86 9.85
CA VAL A 11 18.96 1.64 9.96
C VAL A 11 19.59 1.65 8.59
N LEU A 12 19.03 0.94 7.61
CA LEU A 12 19.52 0.94 6.22
C LEU A 12 19.59 2.36 5.64
N VAL A 13 18.52 3.16 5.80
CA VAL A 13 18.48 4.55 5.33
C VAL A 13 19.59 5.39 5.98
N LYS A 14 19.81 5.22 7.29
CA LYS A 14 20.86 5.93 8.01
C LYS A 14 22.25 5.55 7.50
N GLU A 15 22.51 4.27 7.28
CA GLU A 15 23.81 3.80 6.79
C GLU A 15 24.11 4.25 5.35
N CYS A 16 23.10 4.24 4.46
CA CYS A 16 23.24 4.80 3.11
C CYS A 16 23.61 6.29 3.16
N ARG A 17 22.93 7.06 4.01
CA ARG A 17 23.20 8.50 4.16
C ARG A 17 24.57 8.81 4.71
N ASN A 18 25.04 8.05 5.70
CA ASN A 18 26.41 8.20 6.22
C ASN A 18 27.46 8.02 5.11
N GLN A 19 27.14 7.19 4.11
CA GLN A 19 27.99 6.91 2.95
C GLN A 19 27.67 7.80 1.73
N LYS A 20 26.79 8.80 1.87
CA LYS A 20 26.35 9.70 0.79
C LYS A 20 25.69 8.97 -0.39
N ILE A 21 25.06 7.83 -0.13
CA ILE A 21 24.26 7.09 -1.10
C ILE A 21 22.82 7.66 -1.08
N PRO A 22 22.29 8.17 -2.21
CA PRO A 22 20.92 8.68 -2.27
C PRO A 22 19.89 7.59 -1.93
N VAL A 23 18.89 7.96 -1.13
CA VAL A 23 17.83 7.06 -0.68
C VAL A 23 16.54 7.34 -1.45
N ILE A 24 15.98 6.30 -2.05
CA ILE A 24 14.70 6.35 -2.78
C ILE A 24 13.64 5.59 -1.99
N PHE A 25 12.50 6.22 -1.72
CA PHE A 25 11.31 5.51 -1.28
C PHE A 25 10.38 5.27 -2.47
N ASP A 26 10.18 4.00 -2.82
CA ASP A 26 9.11 3.60 -3.74
C ASP A 26 7.79 3.53 -2.98
N GLU A 27 7.07 4.65 -2.98
CA GLU A 27 5.76 4.79 -2.35
C GLU A 27 4.61 4.60 -3.35
N VAL A 28 4.88 4.01 -4.52
CA VAL A 28 3.85 3.73 -5.54
C VAL A 28 2.76 2.82 -4.97
N PHE A 29 3.10 1.94 -4.02
CA PHE A 29 2.11 1.16 -3.26
C PHE A 29 1.65 1.84 -1.97
N THR A 30 2.59 2.30 -1.14
CA THR A 30 2.33 2.69 0.26
C THR A 30 1.72 4.07 0.42
N GLY A 31 1.96 4.97 -0.53
CA GLY A 31 1.55 6.37 -0.44
C GLY A 31 0.03 6.55 -0.47
N PHE A 32 -0.41 7.72 -0.02
CA PHE A 32 -1.79 8.16 -0.05
C PHE A 32 -2.75 7.22 0.68
N TRP A 33 -2.47 6.94 1.95
CA TRP A 33 -3.36 6.27 2.90
C TRP A 33 -3.51 4.75 2.69
N ARG A 34 -2.76 4.13 1.78
CA ARG A 34 -2.77 2.66 1.61
C ARG A 34 -2.53 1.95 2.95
N LEU A 35 -1.52 2.38 3.69
CA LEU A 35 -1.13 1.77 4.97
C LEU A 35 -1.67 2.54 6.19
N GLY A 36 -2.64 3.45 5.99
CA GLY A 36 -3.22 4.24 7.07
C GLY A 36 -2.56 5.59 7.34
N ALA A 37 -1.45 5.90 6.66
CA ALA A 37 -0.81 7.22 6.68
C ALA A 37 -0.64 7.76 5.25
N GLU A 38 -0.48 9.08 5.10
CA GLU A 38 -0.25 9.72 3.79
C GLU A 38 1.05 9.24 3.12
N SER A 39 2.08 8.92 3.92
CA SER A 39 3.38 8.42 3.47
C SER A 39 3.97 7.43 4.48
N ALA A 40 4.79 6.50 3.99
CA ALA A 40 5.53 5.53 4.79
C ALA A 40 6.56 6.18 5.74
N THR A 41 6.92 7.45 5.51
CA THR A 41 7.78 8.24 6.41
C THR A 41 7.23 8.30 7.85
N GLU A 42 5.91 8.18 8.02
CA GLU A 42 5.26 8.12 9.34
C GLU A 42 5.63 6.84 10.12
N PHE A 43 5.82 5.72 9.43
CA PHE A 43 6.20 4.44 10.04
C PHE A 43 7.72 4.32 10.17
N ILE A 44 8.46 4.66 9.11
CA ILE A 44 9.91 4.50 9.06
C ILE A 44 10.62 5.59 9.87
N ARG A 45 9.97 6.75 10.11
CA ARG A 45 10.51 7.90 10.87
C ARG A 45 11.82 8.47 10.30
N CYS A 46 11.99 8.39 8.98
CA CYS A 46 13.02 9.10 8.24
C CYS A 46 12.49 9.50 6.87
N LYS A 47 13.02 10.60 6.31
CA LYS A 47 12.68 11.08 4.96
C LYS A 47 13.60 10.46 3.92
N PRO A 48 13.21 10.29 2.66
CA PRO A 48 14.12 9.92 1.57
C PRO A 48 14.73 11.17 0.89
N ASP A 49 15.64 10.95 -0.06
CA ASP A 49 16.15 12.00 -0.96
C ASP A 49 15.31 12.08 -2.24
N ILE A 50 14.69 10.96 -2.64
CA ILE A 50 13.74 10.84 -3.76
C ILE A 50 12.55 9.98 -3.32
N ALA A 51 11.33 10.31 -3.74
CA ALA A 51 10.16 9.48 -3.49
C ALA A 51 9.25 9.36 -4.71
N CYS A 52 8.83 8.13 -5.04
CA CYS A 52 7.99 7.84 -6.20
C CYS A 52 6.55 7.54 -5.76
N PHE A 53 5.57 8.14 -6.45
CA PHE A 53 4.15 7.94 -6.16
C PHE A 53 3.32 7.76 -7.44
N ALA A 54 2.26 6.94 -7.36
CA ALA A 54 1.24 6.80 -8.41
C ALA A 54 -0.06 6.24 -7.77
N LYS A 55 -0.70 5.22 -8.37
CA LYS A 55 -1.83 4.46 -7.83
C LYS A 55 -2.89 5.32 -7.11
N LEU A 56 -2.92 5.30 -5.76
CA LEU A 56 -3.93 6.00 -4.96
C LEU A 56 -3.84 7.52 -5.05
N MET A 57 -2.73 8.07 -5.56
CA MET A 57 -2.58 9.52 -5.76
C MET A 57 -3.74 10.12 -6.55
N THR A 58 -4.23 9.41 -7.58
CA THR A 58 -5.37 9.83 -8.43
C THR A 58 -6.69 9.18 -8.03
N GLY A 59 -6.76 8.57 -6.85
CA GLY A 59 -7.95 7.84 -6.38
C GLY A 59 -8.28 6.60 -7.22
N GLY A 60 -7.34 6.12 -8.04
CA GLY A 60 -7.54 4.99 -8.94
C GLY A 60 -8.34 5.31 -10.22
N ILE A 61 -8.53 6.59 -10.55
CA ILE A 61 -9.40 7.00 -11.67
C ILE A 61 -8.65 7.15 -13.00
N VAL A 62 -7.40 7.64 -12.97
CA VAL A 62 -6.62 7.97 -14.18
C VAL A 62 -5.13 7.81 -13.90
N PRO A 63 -4.28 7.38 -14.86
CA PRO A 63 -2.85 7.23 -14.63
C PRO A 63 -2.17 8.59 -14.42
N LEU A 64 -1.38 8.70 -13.36
CA LEU A 64 -0.41 9.76 -13.13
C LEU A 64 0.66 9.23 -12.16
N ALA A 65 1.90 9.63 -12.35
CA ALA A 65 2.99 9.36 -11.43
C ALA A 65 3.75 10.66 -11.12
N VAL A 66 4.34 10.75 -9.93
CA VAL A 66 5.21 11.84 -9.52
C VAL A 66 6.47 11.25 -8.88
N THR A 67 7.63 11.81 -9.23
CA THR A 67 8.90 11.58 -8.54
C THR A 67 9.27 12.87 -7.82
N LEU A 68 9.17 12.87 -6.50
CA LEU A 68 9.64 13.96 -5.66
C LEU A 68 11.14 13.83 -5.48
N ALA A 69 11.85 14.95 -5.44
CA ALA A 69 13.28 15.00 -5.16
C ALA A 69 13.55 16.05 -4.08
N SER A 70 14.57 15.81 -3.26
CA SER A 70 15.11 16.82 -2.35
C SER A 70 15.78 17.95 -3.12
N GLU A 71 15.91 19.11 -2.47
CA GLU A 71 16.61 20.28 -3.02
C GLU A 71 18.03 19.90 -3.49
N ALA A 72 18.78 19.14 -2.69
CA ALA A 72 20.14 18.74 -3.02
C ALA A 72 20.23 17.88 -4.29
N VAL A 73 19.22 17.03 -4.54
CA VAL A 73 19.14 16.25 -5.79
C VAL A 73 18.77 17.16 -6.96
N PHE A 74 17.85 18.11 -6.76
CA PHE A 74 17.46 19.07 -7.79
C PHE A 74 18.64 19.96 -8.22
N GLU A 75 19.36 20.53 -7.25
CA GLU A 75 20.53 21.40 -7.48
C GLU A 75 21.65 20.70 -8.25
N ALA A 76 21.78 19.38 -8.17
CA ALA A 76 22.75 18.62 -8.95
C ALA A 76 22.51 18.70 -10.48
N PHE A 77 21.31 19.12 -10.91
CA PHE A 77 20.95 19.32 -12.32
C PHE A 77 20.83 20.80 -12.71
N VAL A 78 21.08 21.73 -11.78
CA VAL A 78 21.04 23.17 -12.06
C VAL A 78 22.38 23.60 -12.67
N GLY A 79 22.33 24.34 -13.78
CA GLY A 79 23.52 24.87 -14.43
C GLY A 79 23.21 25.65 -15.72
N ASP A 80 24.23 26.28 -16.29
CA ASP A 80 24.10 27.16 -17.46
C ASP A 80 23.89 26.40 -18.78
N SER A 81 24.18 25.09 -18.80
CA SER A 81 24.04 24.24 -19.98
C SER A 81 22.84 23.31 -19.87
N LYS A 82 22.09 23.19 -20.97
CA LYS A 82 21.03 22.17 -21.13
C LYS A 82 21.52 20.75 -20.84
N LEU A 83 22.80 20.46 -21.08
CA LEU A 83 23.39 19.14 -20.83
C LEU A 83 23.48 18.79 -19.33
N GLN A 84 23.35 19.78 -18.45
CA GLN A 84 23.34 19.58 -16.99
C GLN A 84 21.93 19.25 -16.48
N ALA A 85 20.87 19.57 -17.23
CA ALA A 85 19.50 19.32 -16.84
C ALA A 85 19.13 17.82 -16.90
N LEU A 86 18.06 17.43 -16.19
CA LEU A 86 17.46 16.10 -16.33
C LEU A 86 16.69 16.01 -17.67
N LEU A 87 17.34 15.47 -18.70
CA LEU A 87 16.77 15.33 -20.05
C LEU A 87 15.88 14.09 -20.18
N HIS A 88 14.83 14.04 -19.36
CA HIS A 88 13.83 12.96 -19.36
C HIS A 88 12.41 13.55 -19.37
N GLY A 89 11.55 13.01 -20.23
CA GLY A 89 10.17 13.47 -20.33
C GLY A 89 9.31 12.56 -21.20
N HIS A 90 7.99 12.67 -21.01
CA HIS A 90 6.98 11.96 -21.79
C HIS A 90 6.01 12.96 -22.40
N SER A 91 5.37 12.59 -23.52
CA SER A 91 4.41 13.46 -24.21
C SER A 91 3.25 13.93 -23.32
N TYR A 92 2.88 13.12 -22.32
CA TYR A 92 1.81 13.42 -21.35
C TYR A 92 2.33 13.77 -19.96
N THR A 93 3.61 14.15 -19.81
CA THR A 93 4.15 14.63 -18.53
C THR A 93 3.25 15.75 -17.98
N ALA A 94 2.81 15.59 -16.74
CA ALA A 94 1.91 16.51 -16.03
C ALA A 94 0.58 16.81 -16.76
N HIS A 95 -0.01 15.82 -17.45
CA HIS A 95 -1.31 16.01 -18.11
C HIS A 95 -2.39 16.50 -17.12
N ALA A 96 -3.12 17.55 -17.53
CA ALA A 96 -3.98 18.32 -16.63
C ALA A 96 -5.13 17.50 -16.01
N VAL A 97 -5.64 16.50 -16.74
CA VAL A 97 -6.71 15.61 -16.25
C VAL A 97 -6.22 14.79 -15.06
N GLY A 98 -5.01 14.22 -15.16
CA GLY A 98 -4.37 13.48 -14.08
C GLY A 98 -4.07 14.37 -12.89
N CYS A 99 -3.49 15.55 -13.12
CA CYS A 99 -3.19 16.50 -12.06
C CYS A 99 -4.45 16.94 -11.30
N THR A 100 -5.55 17.18 -12.01
CA THR A 100 -6.85 17.55 -11.40
C THR A 100 -7.40 16.40 -10.55
N ALA A 101 -7.39 15.17 -11.08
CA ALA A 101 -7.80 13.98 -10.33
C ALA A 101 -6.95 13.79 -9.07
N ALA A 102 -5.63 13.97 -9.18
CA ALA A 102 -4.72 13.85 -8.03
C ALA A 102 -5.01 14.90 -6.95
N VAL A 103 -5.09 16.18 -7.32
CA VAL A 103 -5.40 17.26 -6.39
C VAL A 103 -6.73 17.01 -5.66
N LYS A 104 -7.75 16.56 -6.40
CA LYS A 104 -9.06 16.26 -5.80
C LYS A 104 -8.98 15.06 -4.86
N SER A 105 -8.33 13.97 -5.27
CA SER A 105 -8.20 12.74 -4.47
C SER A 105 -7.42 12.98 -3.17
N ILE A 106 -6.29 13.68 -3.25
CA ILE A 106 -5.46 13.99 -2.08
C ILE A 106 -6.26 14.81 -1.07
N LYS A 107 -6.94 15.87 -1.52
CA LYS A 107 -7.81 16.68 -0.65
C LYS A 107 -8.95 15.86 -0.05
N TRP A 108 -9.58 15.00 -0.85
CA TRP A 108 -10.70 14.17 -0.39
C TRP A 108 -10.31 13.18 0.69
N PHE A 109 -9.16 12.50 0.55
CA PHE A 109 -8.69 11.56 1.56
C PHE A 109 -8.19 12.25 2.83
N LYS A 110 -7.73 13.50 2.73
CA LYS A 110 -7.16 14.29 3.82
C LYS A 110 -8.17 15.19 4.55
N ASP A 111 -9.43 15.21 4.12
CA ASP A 111 -10.50 15.98 4.75
C ASP A 111 -11.43 15.05 5.55
N SER A 112 -11.54 15.27 6.86
CA SER A 112 -12.37 14.44 7.75
C SER A 112 -13.87 14.55 7.47
N LYS A 113 -14.31 15.58 6.73
CA LYS A 113 -15.70 15.70 6.26
C LYS A 113 -16.02 14.75 5.10
N THR A 114 -15.01 14.31 4.36
CA THR A 114 -15.15 13.41 3.21
C THR A 114 -14.55 12.03 3.43
N ASN A 115 -13.63 11.91 4.40
CA ASN A 115 -13.05 10.66 4.85
C ASN A 115 -13.27 10.49 6.36
N HIS A 116 -14.37 9.83 6.72
CA HIS A 116 -14.74 9.58 8.12
C HIS A 116 -13.81 8.59 8.85
N ASN A 117 -12.85 7.98 8.14
CA ASN A 117 -11.83 7.16 8.78
C ASN A 117 -10.62 7.96 9.24
N LEU A 118 -10.46 9.22 8.80
CA LEU A 118 -9.33 10.05 9.17
C LEU A 118 -9.47 10.55 10.62
N ILE A 119 -8.45 10.28 11.43
CA ILE A 119 -8.24 10.89 12.73
C ILE A 119 -7.40 12.16 12.50
N SER A 120 -8.06 13.31 12.41
CA SER A 120 -7.46 14.57 11.97
C SER A 120 -6.25 15.00 12.80
N GLU A 121 -6.26 14.76 14.10
CA GLU A 121 -5.19 15.18 15.01
C GLU A 121 -3.90 14.40 14.75
N ALA A 122 -4.02 13.13 14.39
CA ALA A 122 -2.90 12.24 14.14
C ALA A 122 -2.50 12.20 12.66
N MET A 123 -3.36 12.66 11.75
CA MET A 123 -3.21 12.47 10.31
C MET A 123 -3.03 10.98 9.95
N LEU A 124 -3.81 10.13 10.61
CA LEU A 124 -3.83 8.67 10.43
C LEU A 124 -5.26 8.20 10.18
N LEU A 125 -5.43 7.10 9.44
CA LEU A 125 -6.69 6.37 9.44
C LEU A 125 -6.86 5.63 10.78
N ARG A 126 -8.09 5.59 11.29
CA ARG A 126 -8.46 4.64 12.35
C ARG A 126 -8.29 3.19 11.87
N GLU A 127 -8.28 2.27 12.83
CA GLU A 127 -8.28 0.84 12.51
C GLU A 127 -9.52 0.47 11.69
N LEU A 128 -9.30 -0.20 10.56
CA LEU A 128 -10.36 -0.55 9.60
C LEU A 128 -10.80 -2.00 9.75
N TRP A 129 -9.94 -2.86 10.27
CA TRP A 129 -10.17 -4.29 10.35
C TRP A 129 -10.53 -4.69 11.77
N ASP A 130 -11.51 -5.59 11.89
CA ASP A 130 -11.89 -6.18 13.18
C ASP A 130 -10.73 -7.03 13.72
N LEU A 131 -10.04 -6.53 14.75
CA LEU A 131 -8.84 -7.15 15.29
C LEU A 131 -9.11 -8.50 15.97
N ASP A 132 -10.30 -8.70 16.53
CA ASP A 132 -10.67 -9.98 17.15
C ASP A 132 -10.89 -11.03 16.07
N MET A 133 -11.59 -10.68 14.99
CA MET A 133 -11.77 -11.54 13.83
C MET A 133 -10.43 -11.84 13.12
N VAL A 134 -9.57 -10.83 12.95
CA VAL A 134 -8.22 -11.01 12.41
C VAL A 134 -7.42 -12.00 13.26
N ARG A 135 -7.52 -11.91 14.59
CA ARG A 135 -6.87 -12.84 15.51
C ARG A 135 -7.42 -14.25 15.35
N GLN A 136 -8.73 -14.43 15.27
CA GLN A 136 -9.35 -15.73 15.03
C GLN A 136 -8.85 -16.35 13.73
N ILE A 137 -8.86 -15.58 12.63
CA ILE A 137 -8.35 -16.05 11.34
C ILE A 137 -6.86 -16.43 11.43
N SER A 138 -6.04 -15.65 12.16
CA SER A 138 -4.61 -15.92 12.30
C SER A 138 -4.28 -17.22 13.04
N LEU A 139 -5.24 -17.77 13.79
CA LEU A 139 -5.09 -19.02 14.54
C LEU A 139 -5.58 -20.25 13.77
N LEU A 140 -6.18 -20.06 12.58
CA LEU A 140 -6.68 -21.17 11.77
C LEU A 140 -5.50 -22.01 11.24
N PRO A 141 -5.58 -23.36 11.26
CA PRO A 141 -4.52 -24.23 10.76
C PRO A 141 -4.13 -23.98 9.30
N ALA A 142 -5.09 -23.55 8.47
CA ALA A 142 -4.87 -23.24 7.07
C ALA A 142 -4.12 -21.91 6.84
N VAL A 143 -3.88 -21.10 7.88
CA VAL A 143 -3.27 -19.78 7.79
C VAL A 143 -1.85 -19.82 8.35
N HIS A 144 -0.87 -19.48 7.51
CA HIS A 144 0.54 -19.40 7.89
C HIS A 144 0.86 -18.10 8.61
N ARG A 145 0.36 -16.98 8.08
CA ARG A 145 0.54 -15.65 8.68
C ARG A 145 -0.51 -14.67 8.19
N VAL A 146 -0.72 -13.62 8.97
CA VAL A 146 -1.61 -12.50 8.64
C VAL A 146 -0.84 -11.19 8.76
N VAL A 147 -1.07 -10.28 7.80
CA VAL A 147 -0.58 -8.90 7.82
C VAL A 147 -1.78 -7.98 7.70
N VAL A 148 -1.99 -7.14 8.70
CA VAL A 148 -3.03 -6.10 8.68
C VAL A 148 -2.38 -4.76 8.95
N LEU A 149 -2.58 -3.80 8.05
CA LEU A 149 -2.14 -2.42 8.23
C LEU A 149 -2.93 -1.47 7.31
N GLY A 150 -3.61 -0.50 7.91
CA GLY A 150 -4.43 0.46 7.18
C GLY A 150 -5.48 -0.23 6.31
N THR A 151 -5.44 0.00 4.99
CA THR A 151 -6.43 -0.57 4.06
C THR A 151 -6.09 -1.99 3.58
N LEU A 152 -5.03 -2.60 4.08
CA LEU A 152 -4.57 -3.93 3.69
C LEU A 152 -4.85 -4.95 4.79
N CYS A 153 -5.49 -6.06 4.43
CA CYS A 153 -5.49 -7.31 5.19
C CYS A 153 -5.05 -8.44 4.25
N ALA A 154 -3.89 -9.04 4.51
CA ALA A 154 -3.31 -10.10 3.71
C ALA A 154 -3.11 -11.36 4.54
N LEU A 155 -3.44 -12.50 3.97
CA LEU A 155 -3.35 -13.81 4.60
C LEU A 155 -2.48 -14.68 3.71
N GLU A 156 -1.42 -15.25 4.28
CA GLU A 156 -0.70 -16.32 3.62
C GLU A 156 -1.28 -17.65 4.09
N LEU A 157 -1.70 -18.47 3.15
CA LEU A 157 -2.21 -19.80 3.41
C LEU A 157 -1.03 -20.76 3.59
N GLN A 158 -1.19 -21.73 4.50
CA GLN A 158 -0.29 -22.87 4.59
C GLN A 158 -0.30 -23.63 3.26
N ALA A 159 0.87 -23.99 2.79
CA ALA A 159 1.04 -24.79 1.59
C ALA A 159 2.20 -25.76 1.80
N GLU A 160 1.98 -27.04 1.52
CA GLU A 160 3.00 -28.08 1.66
C GLU A 160 3.64 -28.45 0.31
N GLY A 161 4.92 -28.81 0.35
CA GLY A 161 5.66 -29.40 -0.79
C GLY A 161 5.73 -28.51 -2.04
N SER A 162 5.53 -29.11 -3.22
CA SER A 162 5.56 -28.42 -4.51
C SER A 162 4.37 -27.47 -4.75
N ASN A 163 3.42 -27.39 -3.80
CA ASN A 163 2.26 -26.49 -3.86
C ASN A 163 2.48 -25.15 -3.13
N ALA A 164 3.68 -24.88 -2.62
CA ALA A 164 4.05 -23.60 -2.02
C ALA A 164 4.57 -22.59 -3.07
N GLY A 165 4.36 -21.29 -2.82
CA GLY A 165 4.88 -20.20 -3.67
C GLY A 165 3.91 -19.67 -4.73
N TYR A 166 4.45 -18.90 -5.70
CA TYR A 166 3.66 -18.11 -6.67
C TYR A 166 2.72 -18.94 -7.57
N ALA A 167 3.03 -20.23 -7.78
CA ALA A 167 2.26 -21.14 -8.63
C ALA A 167 1.22 -21.99 -7.86
N SER A 168 1.02 -21.75 -6.56
CA SER A 168 0.10 -22.53 -5.73
C SER A 168 -1.33 -22.52 -6.27
N LEU A 169 -1.94 -23.70 -6.38
CA LEU A 169 -3.36 -23.86 -6.69
C LEU A 169 -4.25 -23.83 -5.44
N TYR A 170 -3.67 -23.81 -4.24
CA TYR A 170 -4.38 -23.91 -2.96
C TYR A 170 -5.32 -22.72 -2.74
N ALA A 171 -4.88 -21.52 -3.12
CA ALA A 171 -5.71 -20.33 -3.07
C ALA A 171 -6.85 -20.37 -4.11
N ARG A 172 -6.74 -21.14 -5.20
CA ARG A 172 -7.67 -21.04 -6.34
C ARG A 172 -9.09 -21.48 -6.00
N SER A 173 -9.25 -22.58 -5.26
CA SER A 173 -10.56 -23.09 -4.83
C SER A 173 -11.23 -22.12 -3.86
N LEU A 174 -10.47 -21.63 -2.86
CA LEU A 174 -10.93 -20.62 -1.92
C LEU A 174 -11.33 -19.32 -2.64
N LEU A 175 -10.53 -18.86 -3.60
CA LEU A 175 -10.83 -17.67 -4.40
C LEU A 175 -12.09 -17.81 -5.26
N GLN A 176 -12.38 -19.02 -5.75
CA GLN A 176 -13.62 -19.28 -6.48
C GLN A 176 -14.83 -19.18 -5.56
N LYS A 177 -14.78 -19.82 -4.38
CA LYS A 177 -15.84 -19.71 -3.37
C LYS A 177 -16.06 -18.27 -2.91
N LEU A 178 -14.99 -17.54 -2.61
CA LEU A 178 -15.07 -16.13 -2.21
C LEU A 178 -15.64 -15.25 -3.33
N ARG A 179 -15.39 -15.58 -4.60
CA ARG A 179 -16.01 -14.91 -5.74
C ARG A 179 -17.53 -15.16 -5.81
N GLU A 180 -17.98 -16.37 -5.50
CA GLU A 180 -19.41 -16.70 -5.38
C GLU A 180 -20.06 -15.89 -4.25
N ASP A 181 -19.31 -15.55 -3.18
CA ASP A 181 -19.75 -14.66 -2.11
C ASP A 181 -19.69 -13.15 -2.46
N GLY A 182 -19.36 -12.82 -3.71
CA GLY A 182 -19.22 -11.45 -4.21
C GLY A 182 -17.92 -10.76 -3.83
N ILE A 183 -16.89 -11.49 -3.40
CA ILE A 183 -15.58 -10.94 -3.05
C ILE A 183 -14.59 -11.22 -4.18
N TYR A 184 -14.19 -10.16 -4.88
CA TYR A 184 -13.19 -10.26 -5.93
C TYR A 184 -11.80 -9.92 -5.40
N MET A 185 -10.85 -10.83 -5.57
CA MET A 185 -9.44 -10.60 -5.27
C MET A 185 -8.54 -11.37 -6.25
N ARG A 186 -7.26 -11.01 -6.30
CA ARG A 186 -6.26 -11.64 -7.15
C ARG A 186 -5.29 -12.46 -6.30
N PRO A 187 -4.89 -13.68 -6.71
CA PRO A 187 -3.86 -14.42 -5.99
C PRO A 187 -2.49 -13.75 -6.11
N LEU A 188 -1.68 -13.88 -5.06
CA LEU A 188 -0.23 -13.64 -5.08
C LEU A 188 0.46 -14.88 -4.53
N GLY A 189 0.53 -15.95 -5.33
CA GLY A 189 0.89 -17.27 -4.84
C GLY A 189 -0.13 -17.82 -3.84
N ASN A 190 0.35 -18.30 -2.70
CA ASN A 190 -0.45 -18.71 -1.55
C ASN A 190 -0.96 -17.53 -0.70
N VAL A 191 -0.74 -16.28 -1.12
CA VAL A 191 -1.29 -15.10 -0.44
C VAL A 191 -2.61 -14.69 -1.07
N ILE A 192 -3.64 -14.58 -0.23
CA ILE A 192 -4.88 -13.87 -0.52
C ILE A 192 -4.88 -12.54 0.22
N TYR A 193 -5.57 -11.53 -0.32
CA TYR A 193 -5.62 -10.23 0.33
C TYR A 193 -6.94 -9.52 0.06
N LEU A 194 -7.42 -8.82 1.08
CA LEU A 194 -8.45 -7.81 1.01
C LEU A 194 -7.77 -6.45 1.04
N MET A 195 -8.10 -5.61 0.07
CA MET A 195 -7.53 -4.27 -0.04
C MET A 195 -8.66 -3.29 -0.31
N CYS A 196 -9.05 -2.55 0.73
CA CYS A 196 -10.13 -1.59 0.64
C CYS A 196 -9.62 -0.19 0.22
N GLY A 197 -10.54 0.77 0.11
CA GLY A 197 -10.20 2.17 -0.13
C GLY A 197 -10.04 2.93 1.20
N PRO A 198 -9.36 4.09 1.20
CA PRO A 198 -9.17 4.89 2.43
C PRO A 198 -10.47 5.29 3.14
N CYS A 199 -11.56 5.42 2.39
CA CYS A 199 -12.90 5.79 2.89
C CYS A 199 -13.83 4.59 3.16
N THR A 200 -13.37 3.34 2.97
CA THR A 200 -14.22 2.16 3.22
C THR A 200 -14.54 2.05 4.70
N SER A 201 -15.81 1.81 5.05
CA SER A 201 -16.20 1.72 6.46
C SER A 201 -15.62 0.47 7.13
N PRO A 202 -15.29 0.52 8.43
CA PRO A 202 -14.91 -0.67 9.20
C PRO A 202 -15.97 -1.77 9.15
N GLN A 203 -17.26 -1.41 9.16
CA GLN A 203 -18.35 -2.37 9.05
C GLN A 203 -18.30 -3.18 7.73
N SER A 204 -18.00 -2.53 6.61
CA SER A 204 -17.81 -3.22 5.34
C SER A 204 -16.61 -4.17 5.40
N CYS A 205 -15.51 -3.77 6.08
CA CYS A 205 -14.33 -4.61 6.27
C CYS A 205 -14.64 -5.82 7.16
N SER A 206 -15.37 -5.64 8.28
CA SER A 206 -15.83 -6.73 9.15
C SER A 206 -16.70 -7.73 8.39
N ASN A 207 -17.62 -7.26 7.55
CA ASN A 207 -18.46 -8.14 6.73
C ASN A 207 -17.62 -8.98 5.73
N LEU A 208 -16.54 -8.40 5.18
CA LEU A 208 -15.61 -9.15 4.33
C LEU A 208 -14.83 -10.19 5.13
N LEU A 209 -14.33 -9.83 6.31
CA LEU A 209 -13.60 -10.76 7.17
C LEU A 209 -14.48 -11.94 7.60
N ASN A 210 -15.74 -11.71 7.97
CA ASN A 210 -16.67 -12.78 8.35
C ASN A 210 -16.86 -13.80 7.22
N LYS A 211 -17.01 -13.33 5.98
CA LYS A 211 -17.11 -14.22 4.81
C LYS A 211 -15.81 -15.00 4.58
N VAL A 212 -14.65 -14.33 4.70
CA VAL A 212 -13.35 -14.99 4.56
C VAL A 212 -13.15 -16.05 5.64
N TYR A 213 -13.45 -15.72 6.90
CA TYR A 213 -13.35 -16.64 8.02
C TYR A 213 -14.23 -17.88 7.79
N SER A 214 -15.50 -17.69 7.45
CA SER A 214 -16.43 -18.79 7.17
C SER A 214 -15.92 -19.72 6.06
N ARG A 215 -15.32 -19.18 5.00
CA ARG A 215 -14.73 -20.01 3.92
C ARG A 215 -13.43 -20.68 4.30
N LEU A 216 -12.66 -20.12 5.23
CA LEU A 216 -11.43 -20.72 5.73
C LEU A 216 -11.71 -21.86 6.73
N GLU A 217 -12.81 -21.81 7.48
CA GLU A 217 -13.24 -22.92 8.36
C GLU A 217 -13.69 -24.16 7.59
N GLU A 218 -14.09 -24.00 6.33
CA GLU A 218 -14.45 -25.11 5.43
C GLU A 218 -13.22 -25.84 4.84
N LEU A 219 -12.00 -25.34 5.06
CA LEU A 219 -10.75 -25.91 4.53
C LEU A 219 -10.14 -26.93 5.49
#